data_AF-A0AAU8IJC8-F1
#
_entry.id   AF-A0AAU8IJC8-F1
#
_cell.length_a   1.000
_cell.length_b   1.000
_cell.length_c   1.000
_cell.angle_alpha   90.00
_cell.angle_beta   90.00
_cell.angle_gamma   90.00
#
_symmetry.space_group_name_H-M   'P 1'
#
loop_
_entity.id
_entity.type
_entity.pdbx_description
1 polymer ?
#
loop_
_entity_poly.entity_id
_entity_poly.type
_entity_poly.pdbx_seq_one_letter_code
_entity_poly.pdbx_strand_id
1 'polypeptide(L)'
;MQKGKITLSEDETVFTALQKFTEAKHIEMSSSGKGKMVYVTSLNHKKAAKNAGWLFTVNGKQPDVGAGAFTLHKNDRINWHYSHF
;
A
#
# COMPACT_ATOMS: atom_id res chain seq x y z
N MET A 1 -1.28 14.19 -7.18
CA MET A 1 -1.30 12.75 -6.82
C MET A 1 -0.09 12.08 -7.45
N GLN A 2 0.70 11.34 -6.67
CA GLN A 2 1.87 10.61 -7.19
C GLN A 2 1.41 9.30 -7.86
N LYS A 3 2.02 8.96 -9.00
CA LYS A 3 1.72 7.75 -9.78
C LYS A 3 2.99 7.22 -10.42
N GLY A 4 3.07 5.92 -10.62
CA GLY A 4 4.17 5.30 -11.35
C GLY A 4 3.92 3.83 -11.61
N LYS A 5 4.90 3.21 -12.25
CA LYS A 5 4.94 1.77 -12.51
C LYS A 5 6.04 1.16 -11.65
N ILE A 6 5.80 -0.07 -11.21
CA ILE A 6 6.78 -0.88 -10.48
C ILE A 6 7.03 -2.15 -11.29
N THR A 7 8.28 -2.58 -11.35
CA THR A 7 8.64 -3.89 -11.90
C THR A 7 8.28 -4.94 -10.85
N LEU A 8 7.38 -5.86 -11.21
CA LEU A 8 6.98 -6.96 -10.34
C LEU A 8 8.10 -7.99 -10.25
N SER A 9 8.47 -8.35 -9.02
CA SER A 9 9.25 -9.54 -8.70
C SER A 9 8.31 -10.72 -8.43
N GLU A 10 8.84 -11.94 -8.31
CA GLU A 10 8.05 -13.08 -7.80
C GLU A 10 7.51 -12.77 -6.40
N ASP A 11 6.27 -13.20 -6.13
CA ASP A 11 5.56 -13.02 -4.86
C ASP A 11 5.42 -11.58 -4.34
N GLU A 12 5.49 -10.59 -5.25
CA GLU A 12 5.33 -9.18 -4.89
C GLU A 12 3.95 -8.92 -4.30
N THR A 13 3.90 -8.32 -3.12
CA THR A 13 2.65 -7.92 -2.46
C THR A 13 2.33 -6.45 -2.70
N VAL A 14 1.10 -6.04 -2.42
CA VAL A 14 0.72 -4.61 -2.43
C VAL A 14 1.63 -3.78 -1.51
N PHE A 15 2.00 -4.32 -0.35
CA PHE A 15 2.87 -3.64 0.61
C PHE A 15 4.29 -3.46 0.08
N THR A 16 4.92 -4.52 -0.42
CA THR A 16 6.30 -4.45 -0.94
C THR A 16 6.37 -3.59 -2.21
N ALA A 17 5.32 -3.59 -3.03
CA ALA A 17 5.21 -2.68 -4.18
C ALA A 17 5.12 -1.22 -3.75
N LEU A 18 4.37 -0.91 -2.68
CA LEU A 18 4.34 0.44 -2.11
C LEU A 18 5.72 0.82 -1.56
N GLN A 19 6.38 -0.08 -0.81
CA GLN A 19 7.74 0.16 -0.28
C GLN A 19 8.71 0.58 -1.39
N LYS A 20 8.82 -0.23 -2.45
CA LYS A 20 9.66 0.06 -3.62
C LYS A 20 9.31 1.40 -4.27
N PHE A 21 8.02 1.70 -4.41
CA PHE A 21 7.57 2.97 -4.97
C PHE A 21 7.98 4.16 -4.10
N THR A 22 7.78 4.05 -2.79
CA THR A 22 8.09 5.13 -1.85
C THR A 22 9.59 5.38 -1.75
N GLU A 23 10.40 4.32 -1.75
CA GLU A 23 11.86 4.41 -1.76
C GLU A 23 12.36 5.11 -3.03
N ALA A 24 11.92 4.67 -4.21
CA ALA A 24 12.30 5.26 -5.49
C ALA A 24 11.84 6.71 -5.68
N LYS A 25 10.88 7.18 -4.88
CA LYS A 25 10.33 8.54 -4.93
C LYS A 25 10.70 9.39 -3.72
N HIS A 26 11.52 8.88 -2.80
CA HIS A 26 11.87 9.54 -1.54
C HIS A 26 10.63 9.99 -0.75
N ILE A 27 9.58 9.16 -0.74
CA ILE A 27 8.36 9.38 0.04
C ILE A 27 8.51 8.68 1.37
N GLU A 28 8.31 9.40 2.47
CA GLU A 28 8.27 8.78 3.79
C GLU A 28 7.08 7.82 3.93
N MET A 29 7.35 6.63 4.45
CA MET A 29 6.35 5.63 4.76
C MET A 29 6.72 4.92 6.07
N SER A 30 5.72 4.69 6.93
CA SER A 30 5.85 3.84 8.11
C SER A 30 4.77 2.78 8.13
N SER A 31 5.07 1.66 8.79
CA SER A 31 4.13 0.55 8.94
C SER A 31 4.25 -0.10 10.31
N SER A 32 3.24 -0.87 10.69
CA SER A 32 3.21 -1.70 11.89
C SER A 32 2.72 -3.11 11.54
N GLY A 33 3.08 -4.10 12.36
CA GLY A 33 2.80 -5.50 12.04
C GLY A 33 3.87 -6.10 11.12
N LYS A 34 3.68 -7.36 10.72
CA LYS A 34 4.64 -8.12 9.92
C LYS A 34 3.93 -9.07 8.96
N GLY A 35 4.58 -9.37 7.83
CA GLY A 35 4.07 -10.28 6.81
C GLY A 35 2.65 -9.92 6.35
N LYS A 36 1.76 -10.90 6.34
CA LYS A 36 0.34 -10.75 5.93
C LYS A 36 -0.44 -9.71 6.75
N MET A 37 -0.01 -9.44 7.98
CA MET A 37 -0.69 -8.53 8.91
C MET A 37 -0.13 -7.10 8.90
N VAL A 38 0.76 -6.77 7.96
CA VAL A 38 1.35 -5.43 7.89
C VAL A 38 0.30 -4.37 7.51
N TYR A 39 0.33 -3.26 8.23
CA TYR A 39 -0.53 -2.10 8.02
C TYR A 39 0.31 -0.82 7.85
N VAL A 40 -0.05 0.01 6.88
CA VAL A 40 0.62 1.30 6.63
C VAL A 40 0.07 2.34 7.59
N THR A 41 0.92 2.79 8.51
CA THR A 41 0.56 3.74 9.57
C THR A 41 0.84 5.18 9.19
N SER A 42 1.71 5.44 8.22
CA SER A 42 1.97 6.76 7.66
C SER A 42 2.41 6.62 6.22
N LEU A 43 1.96 7.53 5.36
CA LEU A 43 2.42 7.66 3.99
C LEU A 43 2.43 9.14 3.63
N ASN A 44 3.54 9.62 3.09
CA ASN A 44 3.71 11.02 2.68
C ASN A 44 3.30 12.02 3.79
N HIS A 45 3.87 11.82 4.99
CA HIS A 45 3.66 12.60 6.22
C HIS A 45 2.23 12.59 6.81
N LYS A 46 1.28 11.84 6.24
CA LYS A 46 -0.06 11.70 6.83
C LYS A 46 -0.18 10.38 7.58
N LYS A 47 -0.34 10.48 8.90
CA LYS A 47 -0.48 9.35 9.84
C LYS A 47 -1.92 8.87 9.89
N ALA A 48 -2.11 7.57 10.09
CA ALA A 48 -3.38 6.99 10.48
C ALA A 48 -3.83 7.50 11.87
N ALA A 49 -5.13 7.52 12.09
CA ALA A 49 -5.79 8.00 13.30
C ALA A 49 -6.85 7.00 13.78
N LYS A 50 -7.45 7.28 14.94
CA LYS A 50 -8.44 6.37 15.57
C LYS A 50 -9.61 6.01 14.64
N ASN A 51 -10.13 6.98 13.88
CA ASN A 51 -11.30 6.83 13.00
C ASN A 51 -10.95 7.12 11.54
N ALA A 52 -9.67 7.01 11.16
CA ALA A 52 -9.24 7.25 9.80
C ALA A 52 -7.91 6.57 9.50
N GLY A 53 -7.69 6.13 8.27
CA GLY A 53 -6.50 5.34 7.95
C GLY A 53 -6.20 5.23 6.48
N TRP A 54 -5.09 4.55 6.19
CA TRP A 54 -4.67 4.25 4.83
C TRP A 54 -5.32 2.96 4.36
N LEU A 55 -6.08 3.08 3.28
CA LEU A 55 -6.66 1.96 2.56
C LEU A 55 -6.09 1.91 1.15
N PHE A 56 -6.31 0.77 0.51
CA PHE A 56 -5.96 0.59 -0.88
C PHE A 56 -7.08 -0.14 -1.63
N THR A 57 -7.10 0.08 -2.94
CA THR A 57 -7.90 -0.74 -3.87
C THR A 57 -6.97 -1.37 -4.89
N VAL A 58 -7.34 -2.54 -5.39
CA VAL A 58 -6.72 -3.21 -6.52
C VAL A 58 -7.77 -3.31 -7.62
N ASN A 59 -7.47 -2.74 -8.79
CA ASN A 59 -8.38 -2.68 -9.93
C ASN A 59 -9.76 -2.08 -9.56
N GLY A 60 -9.76 -1.08 -8.66
CA GLY A 60 -10.95 -0.37 -8.20
C GLY A 60 -11.76 -1.08 -7.12
N LYS A 61 -11.35 -2.27 -6.66
CA LYS A 61 -12.00 -3.00 -5.57
C LYS A 61 -11.12 -2.99 -4.32
N GLN A 62 -11.71 -2.78 -3.16
CA GLN A 62 -11.00 -2.91 -1.89
C GLN A 62 -10.91 -4.40 -1.52
N PRO A 63 -9.70 -4.97 -1.33
CA PRO A 63 -9.57 -6.34 -0.85
C PRO A 63 -10.02 -6.48 0.61
N ASP A 64 -10.41 -7.70 0.98
CA ASP A 64 -10.72 -8.13 2.34
C ASP A 64 -9.48 -8.57 3.13
N VAL A 65 -8.30 -8.45 2.53
CA VAL A 65 -6.99 -8.79 3.12
C VAL A 65 -6.07 -7.58 3.21
N GLY A 66 -5.09 -7.65 4.11
CA GLY A 66 -4.07 -6.62 4.27
C GLY A 66 -3.11 -6.51 3.08
N ALA A 67 -2.41 -5.37 2.99
CA ALA A 67 -1.49 -5.08 1.90
C ALA A 67 -0.33 -6.09 1.78
N GLY A 68 0.11 -6.69 2.89
CA GLY A 68 1.15 -7.73 2.87
C GLY A 68 0.62 -9.14 2.58
N ALA A 69 -0.70 -9.31 2.43
CA ALA A 69 -1.33 -10.60 2.10
C ALA A 69 -1.81 -10.67 0.64
N PHE A 70 -2.00 -9.53 -0.02
CA PHE A 70 -2.43 -9.47 -1.40
C PHE A 70 -1.22 -9.57 -2.34
N THR A 71 -1.05 -10.71 -3.01
CA THR A 71 -0.05 -10.90 -4.08
C THR A 71 -0.54 -10.25 -5.38
N LEU A 72 0.33 -9.44 -5.99
CA LEU A 72 0.04 -8.72 -7.22
C LEU A 72 0.24 -9.58 -8.45
N HIS A 73 -0.58 -9.29 -9.45
CA HIS A 73 -0.44 -9.82 -10.79
C HIS A 73 -0.07 -8.72 -11.77
N LYS A 74 0.50 -9.13 -12.91
CA LYS A 74 0.83 -8.20 -13.99
C LYS A 74 -0.40 -7.37 -14.38
N ASN A 75 -0.18 -6.05 -14.48
CA ASN A 75 -1.18 -5.02 -14.81
C ASN A 75 -2.18 -4.66 -13.71
N ASP A 76 -2.03 -5.19 -12.49
CA ASP A 76 -2.82 -4.70 -11.36
C ASP A 76 -2.59 -3.21 -11.11
N ARG A 77 -3.69 -2.50 -10.81
CA ARG A 77 -3.69 -1.07 -10.51
C ARG A 77 -4.02 -0.85 -9.05
N ILE A 78 -3.05 -0.35 -8.30
CA ILE A 78 -3.18 -0.07 -6.88
C ILE A 78 -3.49 1.41 -6.69
N ASN A 79 -4.50 1.73 -5.88
CA ASN A 79 -4.78 3.10 -5.46
C ASN A 79 -4.82 3.19 -3.94
N TRP A 80 -3.83 3.86 -3.36
CA TRP A 80 -3.76 4.20 -1.95
C TRP A 80 -4.53 5.49 -1.67
N HIS A 81 -5.42 5.44 -0.69
CA HIS A 81 -6.26 6.57 -0.30
C HIS A 81 -6.43 6.61 1.21
N TYR A 82 -6.69 7.80 1.72
CA TYR A 82 -6.94 8.01 3.13
C TYR A 82 -8.44 8.07 3.37
N SER A 83 -8.97 7.16 4.18
CA SER A 83 -10.40 7.03 4.46
C SER A 83 -10.72 7.34 5.92
N HIS A 84 -11.95 7.76 6.18
CA HIS A 84 -12.55 7.83 7.50
C HIS A 84 -13.48 6.63 7.72
N PHE A 85 -13.67 6.23 8.98
CA PHE A 85 -14.52 5.12 9.42
C PHE A 85 -15.45 5.56 10.53
#